data_AF-A0A3P8MAA7-F1
#
_entry.id   AF-A0A3P8MAA7-F1
#
_cell.length_a   1.000
_cell.length_b   1.000
_cell.length_c   1.000
_cell.angle_alpha   90.00
_cell.angle_beta   90.00
_cell.angle_gamma   90.00
#
_symmetry.space_group_name_H-M   'P 1'
#
loop_
_entity.id
_entity.type
_entity.pdbx_description
1 polymer ?
#
loop_
_entity_poly.entity_id
_entity_poly.type
_entity_poly.pdbx_seq_one_letter_code
_entity_poly.pdbx_strand_id
1 'polypeptide(L)'
;MVALRVSRRARRIGYGIAVGAGIALAPIAAGAASADTGPAAEGPATTAVQRVKPVVVPKSAVVQPAGTPVRKPAGKPVAAQRAVAQPGGAPASAVPHTGKAAVPQAGKAAVPQAGKAAVPQAGKAAVRPATTRAASAVARPVSGEIRGGTSDRRPVVVIGASVSSGKAVAATQAYPSRVAALSGRPVRVSSRVGAGYADGSMARLTRAANLPAQNPDLVVLQAGTNDVGAPPALIAGQVRQVVATVRQQAPGARIAVVTVFPSIHRGAAARSTDAAIISAARSVDPGVAVISPLNEGWTYGAADDGHPGAGAHLRIAERVAGLV
;
A
#
# COMPACT_ATOMS: atom_id res chain seq x y z
N MET A 1 -36.00 -21.64 -49.65
CA MET A 1 -35.42 -21.04 -48.44
C MET A 1 -34.32 -21.97 -47.95
N VAL A 2 -33.05 -21.60 -48.16
CA VAL A 2 -31.88 -22.42 -47.79
C VAL A 2 -31.09 -21.64 -46.75
N ALA A 3 -30.87 -22.24 -45.59
CA ALA A 3 -30.18 -21.65 -44.45
C ALA A 3 -28.65 -21.81 -44.57
N LEU A 4 -27.91 -20.70 -44.51
CA LEU A 4 -26.46 -20.67 -44.45
C LEU A 4 -25.98 -20.63 -43.00
N ARG A 5 -25.34 -21.73 -42.56
CA ARG A 5 -24.54 -21.81 -41.33
C ARG A 5 -23.19 -21.10 -41.55
N VAL A 6 -22.87 -20.12 -40.71
CA VAL A 6 -21.55 -19.48 -40.67
C VAL A 6 -20.84 -19.90 -39.39
N SER A 7 -19.84 -20.78 -39.54
CA SER A 7 -18.90 -21.18 -38.47
C SER A 7 -17.72 -20.22 -38.42
N ARG A 8 -17.51 -19.50 -37.31
CA ARG A 8 -16.28 -18.70 -37.10
C ARG A 8 -15.23 -19.52 -36.36
N ARG A 9 -14.07 -19.69 -37.01
CA ARG A 9 -12.86 -20.34 -36.51
C ARG A 9 -12.20 -19.54 -35.39
N ALA A 10 -11.77 -20.25 -34.36
CA ALA A 10 -10.86 -19.80 -33.31
C ALA A 10 -9.46 -19.51 -33.89
N ARG A 11 -8.84 -18.40 -33.48
CA ARG A 11 -7.41 -18.15 -33.68
C ARG A 11 -6.67 -18.44 -32.37
N ARG A 12 -5.80 -19.45 -32.42
CA ARG A 12 -4.71 -19.69 -31.47
C ARG A 12 -3.67 -18.56 -31.64
N ILE A 13 -3.23 -17.96 -30.54
CA ILE A 13 -2.00 -17.16 -30.48
C ILE A 13 -0.97 -18.02 -29.76
N GLY A 14 0.13 -18.31 -30.46
CA GLY A 14 1.23 -19.13 -29.99
C GLY A 14 2.16 -18.36 -29.05
N TYR A 15 2.67 -19.10 -28.07
CA TYR A 15 3.77 -18.73 -27.19
C TYR A 15 5.08 -18.74 -27.98
N GLY A 16 5.84 -17.63 -27.93
CA GLY A 16 7.24 -17.58 -28.33
C GLY A 16 8.11 -17.47 -27.09
N ILE A 17 8.86 -18.53 -26.78
CA ILE A 17 9.96 -18.52 -25.80
C ILE A 17 11.21 -18.04 -26.54
N ALA A 18 11.83 -16.96 -26.06
CA ALA A 18 13.18 -16.57 -26.47
C ALA A 18 14.16 -16.90 -25.34
N VAL A 19 14.96 -17.95 -25.57
CA VAL A 19 16.17 -18.25 -24.81
C VAL A 19 17.29 -17.41 -25.44
N GLY A 20 17.86 -16.48 -24.68
CA GLY A 20 18.97 -15.63 -25.08
C GLY A 20 20.13 -15.77 -24.10
N ALA A 21 21.31 -16.02 -24.65
CA ALA A 21 22.49 -16.56 -24.02
C ALA A 21 23.27 -15.58 -23.12
N GLY A 22 24.24 -16.16 -22.39
CA GLY A 22 24.99 -15.58 -21.28
C GLY A 22 25.74 -14.29 -21.55
N ILE A 23 25.81 -13.47 -20.50
CA ILE A 23 26.84 -12.45 -20.33
C ILE A 23 27.65 -12.84 -19.09
N ALA A 24 28.94 -13.04 -19.30
CA ALA A 24 29.92 -13.38 -18.28
C ALA A 24 30.11 -12.22 -17.30
N LEU A 25 30.13 -12.54 -16.01
CA LEU A 25 30.57 -11.68 -14.93
C LEU A 25 32.11 -11.60 -14.95
N ALA A 26 32.66 -10.40 -15.17
CA ALA A 26 34.05 -10.10 -14.84
C ALA A 26 34.13 -9.54 -13.40
N PRO A 27 35.14 -9.94 -12.60
CA PRO A 27 35.35 -9.37 -11.27
C PRO A 27 36.04 -8.00 -11.38
N ILE A 28 35.47 -6.98 -10.75
CA ILE A 28 36.15 -5.69 -10.56
C ILE A 28 37.07 -5.83 -9.34
N ALA A 29 38.36 -5.77 -9.64
CA ALA A 29 39.45 -5.75 -8.67
C ALA A 29 39.46 -4.43 -7.88
N ALA A 30 39.78 -4.54 -6.59
CA ALA A 30 40.08 -3.43 -5.71
C ALA A 30 41.40 -2.78 -6.13
N GLY A 31 41.35 -1.47 -6.43
CA GLY A 31 42.54 -0.64 -6.66
C GLY A 31 42.89 0.13 -5.38
N ALA A 32 44.10 -0.11 -4.88
CA ALA A 32 44.77 0.70 -3.87
C ALA A 32 45.59 1.80 -4.56
N ALA A 33 45.51 3.03 -4.05
CA ALA A 33 46.50 4.11 -4.18
C ALA A 33 46.17 5.13 -3.08
N SER A 34 46.99 5.26 -2.03
CA SER A 34 48.21 6.06 -1.94
C SER A 34 47.95 7.57 -1.94
N ALA A 35 48.09 8.18 -0.76
CA ALA A 35 48.41 9.58 -0.60
C ALA A 35 49.35 9.71 0.62
N ASP A 36 50.62 9.86 0.29
CA ASP A 36 51.72 10.29 1.15
C ASP A 36 51.66 11.83 1.27
N THR A 37 51.86 12.36 2.48
CA THR A 37 52.40 13.70 2.79
C THR A 37 52.68 13.77 4.30
N GLY A 38 53.96 13.66 4.67
CA GLY A 38 54.49 14.29 5.91
C GLY A 38 55.06 15.70 5.59
N PRO A 39 55.72 16.41 6.54
CA PRO A 39 56.02 16.02 7.93
C PRO A 39 55.72 17.07 9.04
N ALA A 40 55.70 16.56 10.28
CA ALA A 40 56.23 17.08 11.56
C ALA A 40 55.86 18.48 12.13
N ALA A 41 55.31 18.46 13.36
CA ALA A 41 55.80 19.24 14.50
C ALA A 41 55.44 18.57 15.85
N GLU A 42 56.38 18.63 16.79
CA GLU A 42 56.53 17.97 18.10
C GLU A 42 55.46 18.42 19.14
N GLY A 43 54.83 17.55 19.94
CA GLY A 43 55.27 17.06 21.27
C GLY A 43 54.44 17.71 22.43
N PRO A 44 54.50 17.24 23.69
CA PRO A 44 54.12 15.90 24.20
C PRO A 44 53.09 15.95 25.36
N ALA A 45 52.47 14.80 25.71
CA ALA A 45 52.35 14.23 27.07
C ALA A 45 51.15 13.29 27.28
N THR A 46 51.47 11.99 27.39
CA THR A 46 50.98 11.02 28.39
C THR A 46 49.49 10.93 28.77
N THR A 47 48.82 9.81 28.45
CA THR A 47 48.10 8.98 29.44
C THR A 47 47.97 7.52 28.94
N ALA A 48 48.07 6.60 29.89
CA ALA A 48 48.32 5.17 29.73
C ALA A 48 47.19 4.35 29.08
N VAL A 49 47.61 3.37 28.27
CA VAL A 49 46.78 2.29 27.72
C VAL A 49 46.72 1.14 28.72
N GLN A 50 45.53 0.87 29.25
CA GLN A 50 45.27 -0.30 30.08
C GLN A 50 44.98 -1.51 29.17
N ARG A 51 45.97 -2.40 29.06
CA ARG A 51 45.94 -3.64 28.27
C ARG A 51 45.14 -4.71 29.03
N VAL A 52 43.87 -4.90 28.67
CA VAL A 52 43.05 -6.01 29.19
C VAL A 52 43.43 -7.30 28.45
N LYS A 53 43.83 -8.33 29.22
CA LYS A 53 44.14 -9.67 28.72
C LYS A 53 42.84 -10.36 28.24
N PRO A 54 42.86 -11.10 27.10
CA PRO A 54 41.71 -11.90 26.71
C PRO A 54 41.58 -13.12 27.64
N VAL A 55 40.46 -13.22 28.34
CA VAL A 55 40.06 -14.41 29.10
C VAL A 55 39.60 -15.47 28.11
N VAL A 56 40.37 -16.57 28.04
CA VAL A 56 40.04 -17.79 27.32
C VAL A 56 38.94 -18.52 28.10
N VAL A 57 37.74 -18.62 27.53
CA VAL A 57 36.64 -19.43 28.07
C VAL A 57 36.76 -20.85 27.50
N PRO A 58 36.86 -21.90 28.33
CA PRO A 58 36.91 -23.27 27.84
C PRO A 58 35.54 -23.73 27.30
N LYS A 59 35.62 -24.33 26.12
CA LYS A 59 34.54 -24.93 25.33
C LYS A 59 33.97 -26.15 26.08
N SER A 60 32.77 -26.03 26.64
CA SER A 60 32.06 -27.18 27.20
C SER A 60 31.71 -28.19 26.11
N ALA A 61 32.23 -29.40 26.25
CA ALA A 61 31.94 -30.55 25.44
C ALA A 61 30.47 -30.99 25.64
N VAL A 62 29.72 -31.06 24.54
CA VAL A 62 28.42 -31.73 24.50
C VAL A 62 28.68 -33.22 24.35
N VAL A 63 28.32 -33.96 25.40
CA VAL A 63 28.29 -35.42 25.43
C VAL A 63 27.13 -35.92 24.56
N GLN A 64 27.44 -36.72 23.54
CA GLN A 64 26.49 -37.53 22.80
C GLN A 64 26.11 -38.77 23.64
N PRO A 65 24.82 -39.08 23.83
CA PRO A 65 24.41 -40.44 24.16
C PRO A 65 24.16 -41.26 22.89
N ALA A 66 24.82 -42.41 22.83
CA ALA A 66 24.66 -43.43 21.82
C ALA A 66 23.39 -44.27 22.03
N GLY A 67 22.71 -44.57 20.92
CA GLY A 67 22.20 -45.91 20.61
C GLY A 67 20.84 -46.35 21.15
N THR A 68 19.85 -46.48 20.26
CA THR A 68 19.28 -47.80 19.89
C THR A 68 18.46 -47.70 18.59
N PRO A 69 18.64 -48.61 17.61
CA PRO A 69 17.88 -48.60 16.36
C PRO A 69 16.59 -49.41 16.49
N VAL A 70 15.44 -48.77 16.22
CA VAL A 70 14.16 -49.48 16.08
C VAL A 70 14.06 -50.09 14.68
N ARG A 71 13.98 -51.42 14.64
CA ARG A 71 13.74 -52.27 13.47
C ARG A 71 12.42 -51.91 12.78
N LYS A 72 12.47 -51.73 11.46
CA LYS A 72 11.35 -51.96 10.53
C LYS A 72 11.06 -53.47 10.43
N PRO A 73 9.80 -53.88 10.30
CA PRO A 73 9.45 -55.03 9.49
C PRO A 73 8.75 -54.58 8.20
N ALA A 74 9.34 -55.00 7.08
CA ALA A 74 8.68 -55.05 5.79
C ALA A 74 7.70 -56.24 5.77
N GLY A 75 6.46 -55.98 5.39
CA GLY A 75 5.47 -57.01 5.04
C GLY A 75 4.78 -56.60 3.74
N LYS A 76 5.03 -57.38 2.68
CA LYS A 76 4.36 -57.31 1.37
C LYS A 76 3.25 -58.38 1.30
N PRO A 77 2.38 -58.39 0.27
CA PRO A 77 0.94 -58.50 0.39
C PRO A 77 0.41 -59.94 0.31
N VAL A 78 -0.80 -60.17 0.82
CA VAL A 78 -1.61 -61.35 0.52
C VAL A 78 -2.94 -60.87 -0.07
N ALA A 79 -3.22 -61.38 -1.27
CA ALA A 79 -4.49 -61.29 -1.97
C ALA A 79 -5.36 -62.52 -1.69
N ALA A 80 -6.63 -62.43 -2.11
CA ALA A 80 -7.74 -63.40 -2.01
C ALA A 80 -8.54 -63.30 -0.70
N GLN A 81 -9.88 -63.39 -0.67
CA GLN A 81 -10.86 -63.91 -1.63
C GLN A 81 -12.28 -63.42 -1.28
N ARG A 82 -13.20 -63.55 -2.24
CA ARG A 82 -14.64 -63.22 -2.24
C ARG A 82 -15.48 -63.88 -1.13
N ALA A 83 -16.58 -63.20 -0.73
CA ALA A 83 -17.96 -63.71 -0.61
C ALA A 83 -18.89 -62.51 -0.31
N VAL A 84 -19.76 -62.04 -1.21
CA VAL A 84 -21.18 -62.43 -1.41
C VAL A 84 -22.03 -62.43 -0.13
N ALA A 85 -22.87 -61.40 0.04
CA ALA A 85 -24.27 -61.49 0.47
C ALA A 85 -24.97 -60.11 0.43
N GLN A 86 -26.00 -59.98 -0.42
CA GLN A 86 -27.16 -59.08 -0.23
C GLN A 86 -28.02 -59.63 0.93
N PRO A 87 -28.80 -58.81 1.66
CA PRO A 87 -30.11 -58.27 1.23
C PRO A 87 -30.23 -56.77 1.55
N GLY A 88 -31.07 -55.93 0.94
CA GLY A 88 -32.45 -56.12 0.49
C GLY A 88 -33.38 -55.28 1.39
N GLY A 89 -34.06 -54.29 0.82
CA GLY A 89 -35.32 -53.73 1.38
C GLY A 89 -35.25 -52.33 2.00
N ALA A 90 -36.04 -51.42 1.43
CA ALA A 90 -36.22 -50.01 1.78
C ALA A 90 -36.92 -49.79 3.15
N PRO A 91 -37.08 -48.53 3.62
CA PRO A 91 -38.26 -47.77 3.17
C PRO A 91 -38.09 -46.24 3.04
N ALA A 92 -39.07 -45.68 2.32
CA ALA A 92 -39.73 -44.38 2.52
C ALA A 92 -38.98 -43.08 2.18
N SER A 93 -39.36 -42.54 1.01
CA SER A 93 -39.45 -41.11 0.72
C SER A 93 -40.24 -40.38 1.81
N ALA A 94 -39.63 -39.33 2.38
CA ALA A 94 -40.35 -38.30 3.13
C ALA A 94 -40.24 -36.96 2.39
N VAL A 95 -41.37 -36.53 1.85
CA VAL A 95 -41.65 -35.16 1.43
C VAL A 95 -41.99 -34.34 2.67
N PRO A 96 -41.52 -33.10 2.81
CA PRO A 96 -42.26 -32.08 3.55
C PRO A 96 -42.84 -31.05 2.58
N HIS A 97 -44.16 -30.95 2.61
CA HIS A 97 -44.94 -29.88 2.03
C HIS A 97 -44.70 -28.55 2.77
N THR A 98 -44.54 -27.49 1.97
CA THR A 98 -45.12 -26.15 2.12
C THR A 98 -45.15 -25.50 3.51
N GLY A 99 -44.26 -24.53 3.72
CA GLY A 99 -44.46 -23.40 4.62
C GLY A 99 -44.29 -22.09 3.85
N LYS A 100 -45.40 -21.42 3.51
CA LYS A 100 -45.41 -20.06 2.96
C LYS A 100 -44.96 -19.10 4.07
N ALA A 101 -43.77 -18.52 3.96
CA ALA A 101 -43.36 -17.38 4.77
C ALA A 101 -43.70 -16.08 4.03
N ALA A 102 -44.33 -15.18 4.77
CA ALA A 102 -44.98 -13.96 4.30
C ALA A 102 -44.03 -12.93 3.68
N VAL A 103 -44.56 -12.24 2.67
CA VAL A 103 -44.02 -11.03 2.05
C VAL A 103 -44.13 -9.86 3.04
N PRO A 104 -43.05 -9.13 3.37
CA PRO A 104 -43.18 -7.84 4.03
C PRO A 104 -43.69 -6.80 3.02
N GLN A 105 -44.90 -6.33 3.29
CA GLN A 105 -45.60 -5.28 2.59
C GLN A 105 -44.80 -3.96 2.65
N ALA A 106 -44.52 -3.40 1.47
CA ALA A 106 -43.93 -2.08 1.31
C ALA A 106 -44.88 -1.02 1.89
N GLY A 107 -44.51 -0.46 3.04
CA GLY A 107 -45.13 0.74 3.59
C GLY A 107 -44.67 1.96 2.80
N LYS A 108 -45.60 2.61 2.10
CA LYS A 108 -45.42 3.94 1.51
C LYS A 108 -45.21 4.95 2.65
N ALA A 109 -43.97 5.39 2.85
CA ALA A 109 -43.70 6.55 3.70
C ALA A 109 -44.01 7.83 2.93
N ALA A 110 -44.79 8.69 3.57
CA ALA A 110 -45.37 9.91 3.05
C ALA A 110 -44.30 10.96 2.67
N VAL A 111 -44.63 11.73 1.63
CA VAL A 111 -43.95 12.94 1.19
C VAL A 111 -44.26 14.07 2.19
N PRO A 112 -43.26 14.72 2.82
CA PRO A 112 -43.49 15.99 3.49
C PRO A 112 -43.60 17.11 2.47
N GLN A 113 -44.78 17.73 2.48
CA GLN A 113 -45.22 18.86 1.70
C GLN A 113 -44.38 20.12 1.99
N ALA A 114 -44.11 20.88 0.93
CA ALA A 114 -43.41 22.15 0.95
C ALA A 114 -44.05 23.17 1.90
N GLY A 115 -43.27 23.65 2.87
CA GLY A 115 -43.56 24.86 3.64
C GLY A 115 -42.79 26.03 3.05
N LYS A 116 -43.50 26.95 2.39
CA LYS A 116 -42.98 28.29 2.07
C LYS A 116 -42.80 29.06 3.39
N ALA A 117 -41.58 29.48 3.69
CA ALA A 117 -41.30 30.44 4.76
C ALA A 117 -40.71 31.72 4.14
N ALA A 118 -41.13 32.84 4.71
CA ALA A 118 -41.21 34.15 4.12
C ALA A 118 -39.87 34.88 3.93
N VAL A 119 -39.86 35.72 2.90
CA VAL A 119 -38.90 36.80 2.67
C VAL A 119 -39.30 38.00 3.55
N PRO A 120 -38.38 38.58 4.36
CA PRO A 120 -38.53 39.95 4.82
C PRO A 120 -37.86 40.91 3.83
N GLN A 121 -38.69 41.79 3.29
CA GLN A 121 -38.37 42.87 2.40
C GLN A 121 -37.75 44.06 3.15
N ALA A 122 -36.82 44.71 2.46
CA ALA A 122 -36.14 45.98 2.70
C ALA A 122 -36.68 46.95 3.77
N GLY A 123 -35.74 47.48 4.57
CA GLY A 123 -35.83 48.81 5.18
C GLY A 123 -34.77 49.75 4.59
N LYS A 124 -35.21 50.76 3.83
CA LYS A 124 -34.41 51.93 3.43
C LYS A 124 -34.63 53.07 4.44
N ALA A 125 -33.58 53.76 4.84
CA ALA A 125 -33.56 55.18 5.28
C ALA A 125 -32.10 55.69 5.17
N ALA A 126 -31.72 56.51 4.18
CA ALA A 126 -31.78 57.98 4.16
C ALA A 126 -30.96 58.63 5.31
N VAL A 127 -29.66 58.92 5.12
CA VAL A 127 -29.03 60.17 4.61
C VAL A 127 -29.39 61.46 5.38
N ARG A 128 -28.42 62.08 6.08
CA ARG A 128 -27.93 63.47 5.88
C ARG A 128 -26.80 63.89 6.90
N PRO A 129 -26.08 65.01 6.68
CA PRO A 129 -24.61 65.02 6.63
C PRO A 129 -23.92 65.87 7.72
N ALA A 130 -22.60 65.73 7.85
CA ALA A 130 -21.75 66.79 8.37
C ALA A 130 -20.37 66.77 7.68
N THR A 131 -20.05 67.89 7.07
CA THR A 131 -18.82 68.27 6.38
C THR A 131 -17.72 68.65 7.37
N THR A 132 -16.48 68.19 7.15
CA THR A 132 -15.24 69.01 7.35
C THR A 132 -14.06 68.42 6.58
N ARG A 133 -13.82 69.03 5.41
CA ARG A 133 -12.56 69.49 4.79
C ARG A 133 -11.17 69.03 5.31
N ALA A 134 -10.30 68.83 4.31
CA ALA A 134 -8.81 68.82 4.28
C ALA A 134 -8.13 67.49 4.70
N ALA A 135 -7.09 66.98 4.03
CA ALA A 135 -6.21 67.53 3.00
C ALA A 135 -5.70 66.40 2.08
N SER A 136 -5.38 66.76 0.84
CA SER A 136 -4.60 65.95 -0.09
C SER A 136 -3.28 65.50 0.53
N ALA A 137 -3.09 64.19 0.63
CA ALA A 137 -1.77 63.59 0.64
C ALA A 137 -1.74 62.57 -0.51
N VAL A 138 -0.93 62.87 -1.51
CA VAL A 138 -0.55 61.94 -2.57
C VAL A 138 0.25 60.82 -1.91
N ALA A 139 -0.46 59.80 -1.43
CA ALA A 139 0.14 58.54 -1.04
C ALA A 139 0.29 57.71 -2.30
N ARG A 140 1.55 57.50 -2.72
CA ARG A 140 1.96 56.50 -3.69
C ARG A 140 1.17 55.21 -3.45
N PRO A 141 0.68 54.51 -4.50
CA PRO A 141 0.23 53.15 -4.30
C PRO A 141 1.47 52.37 -3.84
N VAL A 142 1.56 52.12 -2.54
CA VAL A 142 2.21 50.91 -2.06
C VAL A 142 1.39 49.81 -2.73
N SER A 143 1.91 49.33 -3.86
CA SER A 143 1.71 47.97 -4.29
C SER A 143 2.10 47.10 -3.10
N GLY A 144 1.14 46.90 -2.20
CA GLY A 144 1.09 45.69 -1.42
C GLY A 144 1.05 44.60 -2.46
N GLU A 145 2.23 44.09 -2.80
CA GLU A 145 2.35 42.69 -3.14
C GLU A 145 1.57 41.98 -2.04
N ILE A 146 0.33 41.63 -2.36
CA ILE A 146 -0.22 40.37 -1.91
C ILE A 146 0.90 39.41 -2.28
N ARG A 147 1.72 39.03 -1.30
CA ARG A 147 2.51 37.82 -1.34
C ARG A 147 1.47 36.74 -1.53
N GLY A 148 1.05 36.53 -2.78
CA GLY A 148 0.51 35.29 -3.26
C GLY A 148 1.66 34.34 -3.07
N GLY A 149 1.77 33.80 -1.85
CA GLY A 149 2.62 32.68 -1.57
C GLY A 149 2.30 31.71 -2.67
N THR A 150 3.30 31.41 -3.50
CA THR A 150 3.19 30.38 -4.52
C THR A 150 2.89 29.11 -3.75
N SER A 151 1.61 28.81 -3.58
CA SER A 151 1.13 27.63 -2.88
C SER A 151 1.89 26.46 -3.48
N ASP A 152 2.76 25.83 -2.71
CA ASP A 152 3.67 24.80 -3.20
C ASP A 152 2.85 23.77 -3.97
N ARG A 153 3.05 23.68 -5.30
CA ARG A 153 2.30 22.79 -6.20
C ARG A 153 3.09 21.54 -6.56
N ARG A 154 4.16 21.22 -5.82
CA ARG A 154 4.90 19.97 -6.00
C ARG A 154 3.93 18.78 -5.98
N PRO A 155 4.14 17.77 -6.85
CA PRO A 155 3.18 16.71 -7.02
C PRO A 155 3.12 15.76 -5.83
N VAL A 156 2.03 15.01 -5.76
CA VAL A 156 1.95 13.76 -5.00
C VAL A 156 2.32 12.62 -5.93
N VAL A 157 3.28 11.78 -5.54
CA VAL A 157 3.62 10.56 -6.28
C VAL A 157 3.08 9.35 -5.53
N VAL A 158 2.22 8.59 -6.18
CA VAL A 158 1.66 7.34 -5.67
C VAL A 158 2.41 6.17 -6.31
N ILE A 159 3.02 5.33 -5.46
CA ILE A 159 3.64 4.07 -5.86
C ILE A 159 2.82 2.95 -5.23
N GLY A 160 2.28 2.00 -6.01
CA GLY A 160 1.52 0.93 -5.38
C GLY A 160 0.92 -0.18 -6.23
N ALA A 161 -0.05 -0.86 -5.63
CA ALA A 161 -0.68 -2.05 -6.18
C ALA A 161 -2.00 -1.74 -6.90
N SER A 162 -2.89 -2.74 -6.99
CA SER A 162 -4.17 -2.66 -7.69
C SER A 162 -5.11 -1.57 -7.17
N VAL A 163 -5.08 -1.26 -5.88
CA VAL A 163 -5.88 -0.19 -5.30
C VAL A 163 -5.39 1.17 -5.82
N SER A 164 -4.07 1.38 -5.92
CA SER A 164 -3.53 2.57 -6.60
C SER A 164 -3.87 2.64 -8.08
N SER A 165 -4.01 1.49 -8.75
CA SER A 165 -4.48 1.44 -10.14
C SER A 165 -5.99 1.70 -10.28
N GLY A 166 -6.74 1.86 -9.18
CA GLY A 166 -8.18 2.06 -9.20
C GLY A 166 -8.97 0.79 -9.55
N LYS A 167 -8.41 -0.40 -9.32
CA LYS A 167 -9.11 -1.65 -9.61
C LYS A 167 -10.45 -1.70 -8.85
N ALA A 168 -11.50 -2.10 -9.57
CA ALA A 168 -12.88 -2.23 -9.10
C ALA A 168 -13.65 -0.92 -8.85
N VAL A 169 -13.10 0.24 -9.23
CA VAL A 169 -13.83 1.52 -9.23
C VAL A 169 -13.62 2.27 -10.55
N ALA A 170 -14.48 3.25 -10.84
CA ALA A 170 -14.26 4.14 -11.97
C ALA A 170 -12.99 4.98 -11.76
N ALA A 171 -12.32 5.38 -12.84
CA ALA A 171 -11.06 6.14 -12.77
C ALA A 171 -11.18 7.45 -11.96
N THR A 172 -12.32 8.14 -12.05
CA THR A 172 -12.62 9.36 -11.27
C THR A 172 -12.86 9.09 -9.79
N GLN A 173 -13.18 7.84 -9.42
CA GLN A 173 -13.40 7.42 -8.05
C GLN A 173 -12.16 6.81 -7.41
N ALA A 174 -11.16 6.43 -8.19
CA ALA A 174 -9.88 5.94 -7.69
C ALA A 174 -9.21 7.01 -6.82
N TYR A 175 -8.59 6.57 -5.72
CA TYR A 175 -8.07 7.50 -4.72
C TYR A 175 -7.01 8.47 -5.27
N PRO A 176 -6.11 8.10 -6.22
CA PRO A 176 -5.16 9.09 -6.75
C PRO A 176 -5.86 10.24 -7.49
N SER A 177 -6.91 9.93 -8.27
CA SER A 177 -7.72 10.96 -8.94
C SER A 177 -8.45 11.85 -7.93
N ARG A 178 -8.96 11.26 -6.85
CA ARG A 178 -9.61 12.01 -5.76
C ARG A 178 -8.62 12.86 -4.98
N VAL A 179 -7.39 12.40 -4.73
CA VAL A 179 -6.32 13.20 -4.11
C VAL A 179 -6.04 14.44 -4.95
N ALA A 180 -5.97 14.29 -6.28
CA ALA A 180 -5.78 15.43 -7.17
C ALA A 180 -6.94 16.44 -7.06
N ALA A 181 -8.18 15.95 -7.05
CA ALA A 181 -9.37 16.78 -6.91
C ALA A 181 -9.46 17.48 -5.55
N LEU A 182 -9.10 16.80 -4.46
CA LEU A 182 -9.21 17.31 -3.09
C LEU A 182 -8.06 18.27 -2.73
N SER A 183 -6.83 17.97 -3.15
CA SER A 183 -5.66 18.80 -2.83
C SER A 183 -5.39 19.90 -3.85
N GLY A 184 -5.95 19.81 -5.06
CA GLY A 184 -5.60 20.70 -6.17
C GLY A 184 -4.18 20.49 -6.70
N ARG A 185 -3.49 19.42 -6.28
CA ARG A 185 -2.10 19.12 -6.66
C ARG A 185 -2.05 18.05 -7.75
N PRO A 186 -1.05 18.09 -8.65
CA PRO A 186 -0.85 17.04 -9.62
C PRO A 186 -0.54 15.71 -8.92
N VAL A 187 -1.16 14.62 -9.38
CA VAL A 187 -0.87 13.26 -8.90
C VAL A 187 -0.23 12.44 -10.01
N ARG A 188 0.88 11.78 -9.70
CA ARG A 188 1.57 10.83 -10.59
C ARG A 188 1.46 9.44 -10.01
N VAL A 189 1.15 8.44 -10.82
CA VAL A 189 0.91 7.07 -10.35
C VAL A 189 1.88 6.10 -11.04
N SER A 190 2.69 5.40 -10.23
CA SER A 190 3.50 4.25 -10.62
C SER A 190 2.91 3.02 -9.94
N SER A 191 2.05 2.26 -10.65
CA SER A 191 1.35 1.13 -10.03
C SER A 191 1.29 -0.10 -10.91
N ARG A 192 1.15 -1.27 -10.27
CA ARG A 192 0.94 -2.56 -10.94
C ARG A 192 -0.03 -3.41 -10.13
N VAL A 193 -1.05 -3.96 -10.77
CA VAL A 193 -1.92 -4.97 -10.15
C VAL A 193 -1.07 -6.13 -9.62
N GLY A 194 -1.36 -6.57 -8.39
CA GLY A 194 -0.60 -7.64 -7.74
C GLY A 194 0.80 -7.23 -7.24
N ALA A 195 1.14 -5.93 -7.21
CA ALA A 195 2.40 -5.50 -6.61
C ALA A 195 2.44 -5.75 -5.09
N GLY A 196 3.59 -6.16 -4.59
CA GLY A 196 3.93 -6.39 -3.20
C GLY A 196 5.38 -6.02 -2.89
N TYR A 197 5.72 -6.00 -1.62
CA TYR A 197 7.09 -5.87 -1.14
C TYR A 197 7.88 -7.17 -1.34
N ALA A 198 7.29 -8.32 -1.03
CA ALA A 198 7.96 -9.61 -1.00
C ALA A 198 8.48 -10.07 -2.38
N ASP A 199 7.81 -9.69 -3.47
CA ASP A 199 8.22 -10.01 -4.85
C ASP A 199 9.14 -8.94 -5.50
N GLY A 200 9.53 -7.93 -4.71
CA GLY A 200 10.37 -6.81 -5.12
C GLY A 200 9.71 -5.86 -6.13
N SER A 201 8.42 -5.99 -6.41
CA SER A 201 7.74 -5.11 -7.37
C SER A 201 7.64 -3.67 -6.89
N MET A 202 7.43 -3.44 -5.59
CA MET A 202 7.46 -2.09 -5.03
C MET A 202 8.82 -1.41 -5.23
N ALA A 203 9.94 -2.15 -5.11
CA ALA A 203 11.27 -1.61 -5.39
C ALA A 203 11.46 -1.25 -6.89
N ARG A 204 10.89 -2.04 -7.80
CA ARG A 204 10.91 -1.73 -9.26
C ARG A 204 10.06 -0.50 -9.57
N LEU A 205 8.84 -0.43 -9.03
CA LEU A 205 7.92 0.70 -9.23
C LEU A 205 8.46 2.00 -8.64
N THR A 206 9.15 1.94 -7.50
CA THR A 206 9.81 3.10 -6.87
C THR A 206 10.90 3.67 -7.78
N ARG A 207 11.75 2.82 -8.35
CA ARG A 207 12.77 3.26 -9.32
C ARG A 207 12.14 3.82 -10.59
N ALA A 208 11.11 3.18 -11.11
CA ALA A 208 10.40 3.63 -12.32
C ALA A 208 9.68 4.97 -12.12
N ALA A 209 9.31 5.34 -10.89
CA ALA A 209 8.67 6.62 -10.60
C ALA A 209 9.59 7.83 -10.82
N ASN A 210 10.92 7.62 -10.84
CA ASN A 210 11.93 8.65 -11.05
C ASN A 210 11.69 9.89 -10.17
N LEU A 211 11.63 9.68 -8.85
CA LEU A 211 11.28 10.71 -7.88
C LEU A 211 12.13 12.00 -7.98
N PRO A 212 13.45 11.96 -8.29
CA PRO A 212 14.23 13.19 -8.44
C PRO A 212 13.70 14.08 -9.58
N ALA A 213 13.23 13.49 -10.68
CA ALA A 213 12.64 14.23 -11.78
C ALA A 213 11.23 14.75 -11.49
N GLN A 214 10.49 14.10 -10.56
CA GLN A 214 9.16 14.54 -10.16
C GLN A 214 9.19 15.63 -9.09
N ASN A 215 10.27 15.72 -8.29
CA ASN A 215 10.39 16.60 -7.13
C ASN A 215 9.11 16.64 -6.25
N PRO A 216 8.64 15.47 -5.75
CA PRO A 216 7.39 15.41 -5.04
C PRO A 216 7.48 16.06 -3.66
N ASP A 217 6.34 16.49 -3.15
CA ASP A 217 6.19 16.90 -1.76
C ASP A 217 5.61 15.79 -0.88
N LEU A 218 4.91 14.82 -1.49
CA LEU A 218 4.45 13.60 -0.82
C LEU A 218 4.66 12.38 -1.72
N VAL A 219 5.17 11.30 -1.14
CA VAL A 219 5.20 9.97 -1.74
C VAL A 219 4.28 9.04 -0.96
N VAL A 220 3.32 8.43 -1.64
CA VAL A 220 2.40 7.44 -1.07
C VAL A 220 2.81 6.05 -1.53
N LEU A 221 3.12 5.17 -0.58
CA LEU A 221 3.44 3.77 -0.82
C LEU A 221 2.23 2.90 -0.46
N GLN A 222 1.58 2.29 -1.44
CA GLN A 222 0.40 1.44 -1.24
C GLN A 222 0.69 -0.01 -1.63
N ALA A 223 0.84 -0.88 -0.65
CA ALA A 223 1.04 -2.32 -0.82
C ALA A 223 0.76 -3.07 0.49
N GLY A 224 1.04 -4.37 0.55
CA GLY A 224 0.86 -5.20 1.75
C GLY A 224 -0.22 -6.26 1.61
N THR A 225 -1.31 -5.99 0.89
CA THR A 225 -2.35 -7.01 0.68
C THR A 225 -1.81 -8.24 -0.05
N ASN A 226 -1.03 -8.07 -1.13
CA ASN A 226 -0.45 -9.19 -1.86
C ASN A 226 0.73 -9.85 -1.13
N ASP A 227 1.14 -9.30 0.02
CA ASP A 227 2.24 -9.79 0.85
C ASP A 227 1.74 -10.65 2.01
N VAL A 228 0.42 -10.79 2.18
CA VAL A 228 -0.15 -11.60 3.25
C VAL A 228 0.22 -13.07 3.06
N GLY A 229 0.86 -13.65 4.08
CA GLY A 229 1.38 -15.03 4.06
C GLY A 229 2.88 -15.12 3.74
N ALA A 230 3.51 -14.04 3.26
CA ALA A 230 4.97 -14.01 3.12
C ALA A 230 5.67 -13.84 4.49
N PRO A 231 6.95 -14.25 4.63
CA PRO A 231 7.69 -14.09 5.88
C PRO A 231 7.79 -12.62 6.32
N PRO A 232 7.41 -12.26 7.57
CA PRO A 232 7.45 -10.87 8.05
C PRO A 232 8.82 -10.21 7.95
N ALA A 233 9.89 -10.97 8.18
CA ALA A 233 11.27 -10.46 8.05
C ALA A 233 11.63 -10.06 6.61
N LEU A 234 11.15 -10.82 5.61
CA LEU A 234 11.34 -10.49 4.19
C LEU A 234 10.60 -9.20 3.85
N ILE A 235 9.33 -9.10 4.24
CA ILE A 235 8.51 -7.90 4.03
C ILE A 235 9.20 -6.69 4.67
N ALA A 236 9.62 -6.81 5.93
CA ALA A 236 10.29 -5.74 6.65
C ALA A 236 11.59 -5.28 5.96
N GLY A 237 12.42 -6.20 5.49
CA GLY A 237 13.63 -5.88 4.73
C GLY A 237 13.34 -5.09 3.46
N GLN A 238 12.34 -5.53 2.69
CA GLN A 238 11.93 -4.87 1.44
C GLN A 238 11.29 -3.50 1.67
N VAL A 239 10.47 -3.35 2.72
CA VAL A 239 9.90 -2.06 3.10
C VAL A 239 11.00 -1.07 3.47
N ARG A 240 11.97 -1.48 4.30
CA ARG A 240 13.11 -0.61 4.65
C ARG A 240 13.88 -0.16 3.40
N GLN A 241 14.14 -1.07 2.48
CA GLN A 241 14.84 -0.74 1.23
C GLN A 241 14.05 0.27 0.39
N VAL A 242 12.73 0.09 0.24
CA VAL A 242 11.88 1.02 -0.52
C VAL A 242 11.84 2.39 0.14
N VAL A 243 11.60 2.47 1.45
CA VAL A 243 11.53 3.76 2.17
C VAL A 243 12.89 4.47 2.14
N ALA A 244 14.00 3.75 2.31
CA ALA A 244 15.34 4.32 2.19
C ALA A 244 15.60 4.88 0.78
N THR A 245 15.16 4.18 -0.26
CA THR A 245 15.25 4.65 -1.64
C THR A 245 14.45 5.94 -1.85
N VAL A 246 13.23 6.03 -1.30
CA VAL A 246 12.42 7.26 -1.38
C VAL A 246 13.12 8.41 -0.66
N ARG A 247 13.65 8.18 0.55
CA ARG A 247 14.39 9.20 1.32
C ARG A 247 15.63 9.68 0.58
N GLN A 248 16.35 8.80 -0.10
CA GLN A 248 17.50 9.17 -0.92
C GLN A 248 17.10 10.00 -2.15
N GLN A 249 16.02 9.61 -2.83
CA GLN A 249 15.63 10.23 -4.09
C GLN A 249 14.78 11.49 -3.94
N ALA A 250 14.09 11.65 -2.81
CA ALA A 250 13.22 12.78 -2.50
C ALA A 250 13.36 13.14 -1.00
N PRO A 251 14.51 13.69 -0.59
CA PRO A 251 14.81 13.94 0.82
C PRO A 251 13.83 14.91 1.49
N GLY A 252 13.24 15.84 0.73
CA GLY A 252 12.25 16.79 1.22
C GLY A 252 10.78 16.33 1.14
N ALA A 253 10.50 15.15 0.59
CA ALA A 253 9.11 14.67 0.48
C ALA A 253 8.63 14.04 1.80
N ARG A 254 7.37 14.27 2.17
CA ARG A 254 6.72 13.43 3.19
C ARG A 254 6.49 12.03 2.63
N ILE A 255 6.40 11.02 3.50
CA ILE A 255 6.05 9.65 3.10
C ILE A 255 4.77 9.24 3.81
N ALA A 256 3.83 8.67 3.06
CA ALA A 256 2.66 7.99 3.58
C ALA A 256 2.69 6.51 3.17
N VAL A 257 2.33 5.61 4.08
CA VAL A 257 2.13 4.18 3.78
C VAL A 257 0.66 3.83 3.93
N VAL A 258 0.09 3.22 2.88
CA VAL A 258 -1.26 2.67 2.86
C VAL A 258 -1.16 1.15 2.84
N THR A 259 -1.58 0.50 3.91
CA THR A 259 -1.25 -0.90 4.18
C THR A 259 -2.42 -1.85 3.87
N VAL A 260 -2.61 -2.91 4.68
CA VAL A 260 -3.47 -4.05 4.35
C VAL A 260 -4.96 -3.67 4.42
N PHE A 261 -5.72 -4.17 3.43
CA PHE A 261 -7.16 -3.97 3.36
C PHE A 261 -7.92 -5.17 3.95
N PRO A 262 -8.76 -4.97 5.00
CA PRO A 262 -9.45 -6.07 5.70
C PRO A 262 -10.47 -6.83 4.82
N SER A 263 -10.94 -6.21 3.73
CA SER A 263 -11.86 -6.83 2.78
C SER A 263 -11.22 -7.87 1.86
N ILE A 264 -9.89 -7.84 1.69
CA ILE A 264 -9.16 -8.80 0.83
C ILE A 264 -8.53 -9.89 1.69
N HIS A 265 -7.83 -9.49 2.76
CA HIS A 265 -7.23 -10.42 3.71
C HIS A 265 -7.48 -9.98 5.15
N ARG A 266 -7.70 -10.96 6.02
CA ARG A 266 -7.99 -10.78 7.45
C ARG A 266 -7.29 -11.83 8.30
N GLY A 267 -7.32 -11.65 9.61
CA GLY A 267 -6.77 -12.61 10.58
C GLY A 267 -5.29 -12.38 10.91
N ALA A 268 -4.66 -13.39 11.51
CA ALA A 268 -3.33 -13.26 12.10
C ALA A 268 -2.23 -12.93 11.07
N ALA A 269 -2.25 -13.60 9.91
CA ALA A 269 -1.28 -13.33 8.85
C ALA A 269 -1.38 -11.89 8.32
N ALA A 270 -2.61 -11.40 8.09
CA ALA A 270 -2.84 -10.03 7.63
C ALA A 270 -2.33 -9.00 8.66
N ARG A 271 -2.62 -9.22 9.96
CA ARG A 271 -2.12 -8.36 11.04
C ARG A 271 -0.59 -8.40 11.16
N SER A 272 0.01 -9.57 11.00
CA SER A 272 1.46 -9.72 11.03
C SER A 272 2.14 -8.99 9.87
N THR A 273 1.58 -9.08 8.66
CA THR A 273 2.06 -8.33 7.49
C THR A 273 1.92 -6.82 7.71
N ASP A 274 0.77 -6.37 8.20
CA ASP A 274 0.50 -4.95 8.47
C ASP A 274 1.50 -4.37 9.49
N ALA A 275 1.69 -5.07 10.61
CA ALA A 275 2.64 -4.68 11.65
C ALA A 275 4.09 -4.66 11.13
N ALA A 276 4.47 -5.63 10.29
CA ALA A 276 5.81 -5.67 9.70
C ALA A 276 6.07 -4.45 8.79
N ILE A 277 5.09 -4.05 7.98
CA ILE A 277 5.19 -2.87 7.11
C ILE A 277 5.31 -1.60 7.94
N ILE A 278 4.41 -1.41 8.92
CA ILE A 278 4.39 -0.20 9.75
C ILE A 278 5.69 -0.05 10.55
N SER A 279 6.12 -1.11 11.23
CA SER A 279 7.35 -1.12 12.03
C SER A 279 8.58 -0.85 11.15
N ALA A 280 8.69 -1.53 10.00
CA ALA A 280 9.81 -1.35 9.09
C ALA A 280 9.86 0.05 8.49
N ALA A 281 8.73 0.63 8.08
CA ALA A 281 8.68 1.98 7.54
C ALA A 281 9.13 3.00 8.60
N ARG A 282 8.58 2.91 9.82
CA ARG A 282 8.94 3.80 10.94
C ARG A 282 10.39 3.65 11.40
N SER A 283 10.99 2.48 11.24
CA SER A 283 12.40 2.26 11.59
C SER A 283 13.38 3.02 10.69
N VAL A 284 12.98 3.35 9.46
CA VAL A 284 13.79 4.15 8.51
C VAL A 284 13.40 5.62 8.59
N ASP A 285 12.11 5.90 8.72
CA ASP A 285 11.59 7.25 8.85
C ASP A 285 10.47 7.30 9.90
N PRO A 286 10.78 7.77 11.13
CA PRO A 286 9.81 7.92 12.21
C PRO A 286 8.64 8.87 11.86
N GLY A 287 8.81 9.75 10.87
CA GLY A 287 7.81 10.72 10.40
C GLY A 287 6.81 10.17 9.37
N VAL A 288 6.93 8.90 8.95
CA VAL A 288 5.99 8.27 8.01
C VAL A 288 4.55 8.36 8.53
N ALA A 289 3.66 8.94 7.72
CA ALA A 289 2.23 8.87 7.96
C ALA A 289 1.72 7.46 7.64
N VAL A 290 0.95 6.88 8.56
CA VAL A 290 0.39 5.53 8.40
C VAL A 290 -1.11 5.63 8.19
N ILE A 291 -1.59 4.97 7.14
CA ILE A 291 -3.00 4.76 6.84
C ILE A 291 -3.19 3.25 6.77
N SER A 292 -3.66 2.64 7.86
CA SER A 292 -3.85 1.18 7.93
C SER A 292 -5.33 0.83 8.03
N PRO A 293 -6.01 0.52 6.90
CA PRO A 293 -7.41 0.13 6.93
C PRO A 293 -7.67 -1.07 7.87
N LEU A 294 -6.75 -2.03 7.94
CA LEU A 294 -6.86 -3.18 8.81
C LEU A 294 -6.74 -2.80 10.29
N ASN A 295 -5.68 -2.08 10.68
CA ASN A 295 -5.43 -1.74 12.08
C ASN A 295 -6.39 -0.66 12.60
N GLU A 296 -6.87 0.22 11.73
CA GLU A 296 -7.89 1.23 12.06
C GLU A 296 -9.32 0.66 12.03
N GLY A 297 -9.50 -0.64 11.75
CA GLY A 297 -10.80 -1.31 11.79
C GLY A 297 -11.80 -0.78 10.76
N TRP A 298 -11.33 -0.43 9.56
CA TRP A 298 -12.20 0.15 8.53
C TRP A 298 -13.26 -0.84 8.06
N THR A 299 -14.49 -0.34 7.96
CA THR A 299 -15.63 -1.01 7.32
C THR A 299 -16.08 -0.22 6.10
N TYR A 300 -16.25 -0.90 4.96
CA TYR A 300 -16.63 -0.26 3.70
C TYR A 300 -17.20 -1.29 2.73
N GLY A 301 -17.97 -0.83 1.74
CA GLY A 301 -18.39 -1.66 0.61
C GLY A 301 -17.19 -2.05 -0.25
N ALA A 302 -17.10 -3.30 -0.64
CA ALA A 302 -16.05 -3.86 -1.48
C ALA A 302 -16.66 -4.56 -2.71
N ALA A 303 -15.87 -4.72 -3.76
CA ALA A 303 -16.22 -5.58 -4.88
C ALA A 303 -16.12 -7.07 -4.50
N ASP A 304 -16.63 -7.95 -5.36
CA ASP A 304 -16.68 -9.40 -5.12
C ASP A 304 -15.29 -10.00 -4.85
N ASP A 305 -14.24 -9.45 -5.47
CA ASP A 305 -12.85 -9.88 -5.26
C ASP A 305 -12.18 -9.20 -4.04
N GLY A 306 -12.97 -8.54 -3.21
CA GLY A 306 -12.54 -7.85 -1.99
C GLY A 306 -11.95 -6.47 -2.21
N HIS A 307 -11.77 -5.97 -3.45
CA HIS A 307 -11.19 -4.64 -3.66
C HIS A 307 -12.06 -3.54 -3.02
N PRO A 308 -11.44 -2.53 -2.40
CA PRO A 308 -12.17 -1.44 -1.76
C PRO A 308 -13.05 -0.69 -2.77
N GLY A 309 -14.30 -0.44 -2.41
CA GLY A 309 -15.21 0.37 -3.21
C GLY A 309 -14.94 1.87 -3.08
N ALA A 310 -15.77 2.67 -3.76
CA ALA A 310 -15.58 4.12 -3.87
C ALA A 310 -15.47 4.86 -2.51
N GLY A 311 -16.18 4.41 -1.47
CA GLY A 311 -16.11 5.01 -0.14
C GLY A 311 -14.75 4.85 0.55
N ALA A 312 -14.13 3.67 0.43
CA ALA A 312 -12.78 3.45 0.96
C ALA A 312 -11.74 4.24 0.16
N HIS A 313 -11.88 4.33 -1.17
CA HIS A 313 -11.02 5.19 -1.99
C HIS A 313 -11.13 6.66 -1.59
N LEU A 314 -12.34 7.17 -1.30
CA LEU A 314 -12.52 8.53 -0.81
C LEU A 314 -11.81 8.75 0.53
N ARG A 315 -11.97 7.82 1.49
CA ARG A 315 -11.32 7.93 2.80
C ARG A 315 -9.79 7.92 2.72
N ILE A 316 -9.19 7.12 1.83
CA ILE A 316 -7.75 7.18 1.56
C ILE A 316 -7.39 8.56 0.99
N ALA A 317 -8.18 9.05 0.03
CA ALA A 317 -7.90 10.31 -0.64
C ALA A 317 -7.95 11.51 0.34
N GLU A 318 -8.92 11.55 1.25
CA GLU A 318 -9.00 12.58 2.30
C GLU A 318 -7.78 12.53 3.22
N ARG A 319 -7.37 11.33 3.66
CA ARG A 319 -6.20 11.15 4.51
C ARG A 319 -4.90 11.54 3.81
N VAL A 320 -4.76 11.25 2.52
CA VAL A 320 -3.58 11.64 1.72
C VAL A 320 -3.60 13.14 1.42
N ALA A 321 -4.76 13.71 1.07
CA ALA A 321 -4.90 15.13 0.77
C ALA A 321 -4.62 16.00 2.00
N GLY A 322 -5.00 15.57 3.22
CA GLY A 322 -4.68 16.28 4.46
C GLY A 322 -3.19 16.27 4.84
N LEU A 323 -2.32 15.63 4.05
CA LEU A 323 -0.86 15.65 4.25
C LEU A 323 -0.16 16.68 3.36
N VAL A 324 -0.88 17.41 2.49
CA VAL A 324 -0.31 18.36 1.52
C VAL A 324 -1.08 19.66 1.46
#